data_AF-A0A235IDH7-F1
#
_entry.id   AF-A0A235IDH7-F1
#
_cell.length_a   1.000
_cell.length_b   1.000
_cell.length_c   1.000
_cell.angle_alpha   90.00
_cell.angle_beta   90.00
_cell.angle_gamma   90.00
#
_symmetry.space_group_name_H-M   'P 1'
#
loop_
_entity.id
_entity.type
_entity.pdbx_description
1 polymer ?
#
loop_
_entity_poly.entity_id
_entity_poly.type
_entity_poly.pdbx_seq_one_letter_code
_entity_poly.pdbx_strand_id
1 'polypeptide(L)'
;MATKKYVAKYRLLKETYEGITGKGISDITWYRTVASLKQYFSLSIESEKAISIVETYALMKRKCSAFSFRTSDFSERWQAFKHFYDAEEVQYTGQQFLVALADYLKINLDDVPRSTR
;
A
#
# COMPACT_ATOMS: atom_id res chain seq x y z
N MET A 1 -9.76 -26.73 -3.71
CA MET A 1 -8.34 -27.15 -3.67
C MET A 1 -7.54 -26.21 -4.57
N ALA A 2 -6.40 -25.68 -4.12
CA ALA A 2 -5.56 -24.82 -4.97
C ALA A 2 -4.88 -25.64 -6.07
N THR A 3 -4.82 -25.11 -7.29
CA THR A 3 -4.12 -25.77 -8.41
C THR A 3 -2.59 -25.74 -8.16
N LYS A 4 -1.84 -26.68 -8.76
CA LYS A 4 -0.37 -26.63 -8.73
C LYS A 4 0.19 -25.29 -9.22
N LYS A 5 -0.45 -24.72 -10.26
CA LYS A 5 -0.13 -23.41 -10.82
C LYS A 5 -0.34 -22.28 -9.81
N TYR A 6 -1.47 -22.29 -9.09
CA TYR A 6 -1.75 -21.32 -8.03
C TYR A 6 -0.68 -21.38 -6.93
N VAL A 7 -0.35 -22.59 -6.44
CA VAL A 7 0.64 -22.76 -5.36
C VAL A 7 2.02 -22.27 -5.79
N ALA A 8 2.46 -22.60 -7.00
CA ALA A 8 3.73 -22.13 -7.54
C ALA A 8 3.76 -20.60 -7.63
N LYS A 9 2.71 -19.98 -8.17
CA LYS A 9 2.62 -18.52 -8.28
C LYS A 9 2.54 -17.85 -6.91
N TYR A 10 1.84 -18.44 -5.95
CA TYR A 10 1.76 -17.94 -4.58
C TYR A 10 3.13 -17.94 -3.88
N ARG A 11 3.96 -18.97 -4.11
CA ARG A 11 5.35 -19.03 -3.61
C ARG A 11 6.23 -17.99 -4.29
N LEU A 12 6.16 -17.88 -5.62
CA LEU A 12 6.90 -16.87 -6.37
C LEU A 12 6.62 -15.45 -5.85
N LEU A 13 5.35 -15.10 -5.62
CA LEU A 13 4.96 -13.80 -5.07
C LEU A 13 5.57 -13.57 -3.68
N LYS A 14 5.65 -14.61 -2.84
CA LYS A 14 6.29 -14.52 -1.52
C LYS A 14 7.79 -14.23 -1.66
N GLU A 15 8.48 -14.99 -2.52
CA GLU A 15 9.91 -14.84 -2.79
C GLU A 15 10.23 -13.45 -3.36
N THR A 16 9.40 -12.93 -4.27
CA THR A 16 9.51 -11.55 -4.77
C THR A 16 9.42 -10.52 -3.64
N TYR A 17 8.44 -10.66 -2.75
CA TYR A 17 8.28 -9.77 -1.60
C TYR A 17 9.50 -9.82 -0.67
N GLU A 18 9.98 -11.02 -0.32
CA GLU A 18 11.14 -11.22 0.56
C GLU A 18 12.42 -10.66 -0.08
N GLY A 19 12.60 -10.84 -1.39
CA GLY A 19 13.73 -10.32 -2.15
C GLY A 19 13.80 -8.78 -2.13
N ILE A 20 12.65 -8.11 -2.29
CA ILE A 20 12.60 -6.63 -2.29
C ILE A 20 12.80 -6.07 -0.88
N THR A 21 12.16 -6.70 0.11
CA THR A 21 12.23 -6.24 1.51
C THR A 21 13.52 -6.66 2.22
N GLY A 22 14.26 -7.61 1.67
CA GLY A 22 15.50 -8.16 2.23
C GLY A 22 15.29 -8.96 3.51
N LYS A 23 14.05 -9.39 3.80
CA LYS A 23 13.68 -10.08 5.05
C LYS A 23 12.67 -11.18 4.77
N GLY A 24 12.88 -12.33 5.40
CA GLY A 24 11.91 -13.43 5.38
C GLY A 24 10.60 -13.06 6.07
N ILE A 25 9.50 -13.64 5.59
CA ILE A 25 8.15 -13.46 6.14
C ILE A 25 7.53 -14.82 6.48
N SER A 26 6.93 -14.93 7.67
CA SER A 26 6.23 -16.15 8.07
C SER A 26 4.97 -16.38 7.22
N ASP A 27 4.61 -17.64 6.98
CA ASP A 27 3.48 -17.99 6.11
C ASP A 27 2.15 -17.38 6.58
N ILE A 28 1.92 -17.35 7.89
CA ILE A 28 0.74 -16.71 8.49
C ILE A 28 0.70 -15.20 8.21
N THR A 29 1.86 -14.53 8.25
CA THR A 29 1.96 -13.10 7.98
C THR A 29 1.79 -12.84 6.50
N TRP A 30 2.40 -13.66 5.65
CA TRP A 30 2.24 -13.59 4.20
C TRP A 30 0.78 -13.80 3.78
N TYR A 31 0.09 -14.78 4.36
CA TYR A 31 -1.33 -15.00 4.12
C TYR A 31 -2.18 -13.75 4.45
N ARG A 32 -1.93 -13.12 5.59
CA ARG A 32 -2.61 -11.87 5.99
C ARG A 32 -2.29 -10.73 5.03
N THR A 33 -1.03 -10.58 4.64
CA THR A 33 -0.62 -9.59 3.64
C THR A 33 -1.35 -9.79 2.32
N VAL A 34 -1.40 -11.03 1.81
CA VAL A 34 -2.14 -11.35 0.58
C VAL A 34 -3.62 -11.02 0.72
N ALA A 35 -4.24 -11.31 1.86
CA ALA A 35 -5.64 -10.94 2.11
C ALA A 35 -5.85 -9.42 2.03
N SER A 36 -4.96 -8.62 2.63
CA SER A 36 -5.01 -7.16 2.51
C SER A 36 -4.76 -6.69 1.08
N LEU A 37 -3.83 -7.30 0.34
CA LEU A 37 -3.58 -6.96 -1.06
C LEU A 37 -4.78 -7.30 -1.96
N LYS A 38 -5.50 -8.38 -1.67
CA LYS A 38 -6.77 -8.71 -2.34
C LYS A 38 -7.81 -7.61 -2.10
N GLN A 39 -7.91 -7.13 -0.86
CA GLN A 39 -8.90 -6.14 -0.46
C GLN A 39 -8.60 -4.74 -1.02
N TYR A 40 -7.36 -4.26 -0.88
CA TYR A 40 -7.01 -2.86 -1.15
C TYR A 40 -6.39 -2.65 -2.54
N PHE A 41 -5.69 -3.65 -3.07
CA PHE A 41 -5.00 -3.56 -4.37
C PHE A 41 -5.61 -4.46 -5.43
N SER A 42 -6.79 -5.04 -5.17
CA SER A 42 -7.49 -5.96 -6.07
C SER A 42 -6.61 -7.11 -6.57
N LEU A 43 -5.67 -7.57 -5.74
CA LEU A 43 -4.75 -8.65 -6.09
C LEU A 43 -5.54 -9.92 -6.44
N SER A 44 -5.28 -10.49 -7.61
CA SER A 44 -5.62 -11.87 -7.92
C SER A 44 -4.33 -12.63 -8.16
N ILE A 45 -4.13 -13.73 -7.43
CA ILE A 45 -2.87 -14.51 -7.50
C ILE A 45 -2.60 -14.99 -8.92
N GLU A 46 -3.64 -15.33 -9.68
CA GLU A 46 -3.47 -15.85 -11.04
C GLU A 46 -3.30 -14.75 -12.08
N SER A 47 -3.64 -13.49 -11.76
CA SER A 47 -3.51 -12.33 -12.66
C SER A 47 -2.06 -12.08 -13.09
N GLU A 48 -1.86 -11.63 -14.32
CA GLU A 48 -0.55 -11.19 -14.84
C GLU A 48 0.01 -10.00 -14.04
N LYS A 49 -0.87 -9.15 -13.50
CA LYS A 49 -0.52 -8.00 -12.64
C LYS A 49 -0.14 -8.39 -11.21
N ALA A 50 -0.22 -9.67 -10.83
CA ALA A 50 0.00 -10.09 -9.46
C ALA A 50 1.41 -9.74 -8.95
N ILE A 51 2.42 -9.93 -9.81
CA ILE A 51 3.81 -9.63 -9.48
C ILE A 51 3.98 -8.13 -9.28
N SER A 52 3.54 -7.30 -10.22
CA SER A 52 3.70 -5.84 -10.12
C SER A 52 2.99 -5.24 -8.90
N ILE A 53 1.82 -5.76 -8.52
CA ILE A 53 1.14 -5.37 -7.27
C ILE A 53 2.01 -5.69 -6.05
N VAL A 54 2.55 -6.91 -5.98
CA VAL A 54 3.40 -7.34 -4.86
C VAL A 54 4.71 -6.55 -4.80
N GLU A 55 5.34 -6.29 -5.94
CA GLU A 55 6.55 -5.47 -6.04
C GLU A 55 6.30 -4.03 -5.56
N THR A 56 5.22 -3.42 -6.02
CA THR A 56 4.82 -2.06 -5.63
C THR A 56 4.62 -1.99 -4.12
N TYR A 57 3.85 -2.92 -3.55
CA TYR A 57 3.64 -2.99 -2.11
C TYR A 57 4.95 -3.23 -1.33
N ALA A 58 5.80 -4.14 -1.80
CA ALA A 58 7.07 -4.45 -1.14
C ALA A 58 8.01 -3.23 -1.13
N LEU A 59 8.08 -2.48 -2.24
CA LEU A 59 8.84 -1.24 -2.35
C LEU A 59 8.31 -0.16 -1.40
N MET A 60 6.97 0.02 -1.34
CA MET A 60 6.34 0.94 -0.39
C MET A 60 6.67 0.56 1.05
N LYS A 61 6.52 -0.72 1.40
CA LYS A 61 6.81 -1.23 2.75
C LYS A 61 8.27 -1.05 3.16
N ARG A 62 9.19 -1.23 2.20
CA ARG A 62 10.62 -1.01 2.42
C ARG A 62 10.95 0.47 2.63
N LYS A 63 10.38 1.38 1.84
CA LYS A 63 10.63 2.83 1.94
C LYS A 63 9.93 3.46 3.14
N CYS A 64 8.75 2.96 3.49
CA CYS A 64 7.92 3.45 4.59
C CYS A 64 7.53 2.29 5.50
N SER A 65 8.36 2.02 6.51
CA SER A 65 8.12 0.93 7.47
C SER A 65 6.80 1.09 8.22
N ALA A 66 6.37 2.34 8.44
CA ALA A 66 5.09 2.72 9.04
C ALA A 66 3.88 2.33 8.18
N PHE A 67 4.05 2.13 6.87
CA PHE A 67 2.97 1.66 6.00
C PHE A 67 2.61 0.21 6.37
N SER A 68 1.48 0.01 7.03
CA SER A 68 1.06 -1.29 7.55
C SER A 68 -0.45 -1.39 7.59
N PHE A 69 -1.00 -2.48 7.04
CA PHE A 69 -2.44 -2.78 7.10
C PHE A 69 -2.99 -2.97 8.53
N ARG A 70 -2.11 -3.03 9.54
CA ARG A 70 -2.47 -3.33 10.93
C ARG A 70 -2.66 -2.09 11.80
N THR A 71 -2.34 -0.91 11.31
CA THR A 71 -2.56 0.30 12.11
C THR A 71 -4.07 0.59 12.14
N SER A 72 -4.56 1.05 13.30
CA SER A 72 -5.98 1.36 13.50
C SER A 72 -6.50 2.42 12.52
N ASP A 73 -5.62 3.28 12.06
CA ASP A 73 -5.87 4.38 11.14
C ASP A 73 -5.60 4.01 9.66
N PHE A 74 -5.23 2.76 9.35
CA PHE A 74 -4.88 2.37 7.97
C PHE A 74 -6.04 2.64 7.00
N SER A 75 -7.27 2.27 7.40
CA SER A 75 -8.45 2.46 6.55
C SER A 75 -8.66 3.93 6.21
N GLU A 76 -8.54 4.82 7.19
CA GLU A 76 -8.69 6.26 7.01
C GLU A 76 -7.60 6.82 6.08
N ARG A 77 -6.33 6.46 6.34
CA ARG A 77 -5.20 6.83 5.48
C ARG A 77 -5.37 6.31 4.05
N TRP A 78 -5.90 5.10 3.89
CA TRP A 78 -6.17 4.49 2.59
C TRP A 78 -7.28 5.21 1.84
N GLN A 79 -8.36 5.60 2.51
CA GLN A 79 -9.43 6.40 1.90
C GLN A 79 -8.92 7.77 1.46
N ALA A 80 -8.10 8.44 2.28
CA ALA A 80 -7.46 9.70 1.89
C ALA A 80 -6.56 9.50 0.67
N PHE A 81 -5.69 8.49 0.67
CA PHE A 81 -4.86 8.15 -0.49
C PHE A 81 -5.71 7.91 -1.75
N LYS A 82 -6.76 7.10 -1.64
CA LYS A 82 -7.63 6.76 -2.76
C LYS A 82 -8.36 7.97 -3.31
N HIS A 83 -8.86 8.86 -2.45
CA HIS A 83 -9.50 10.11 -2.86
C HIS A 83 -8.62 10.94 -3.80
N PHE A 84 -7.34 11.12 -3.46
CA PHE A 84 -6.40 11.89 -4.28
C PHE A 84 -5.84 11.11 -5.46
N TYR A 85 -5.72 9.79 -5.36
CA TYR A 85 -5.24 8.93 -6.45
C TYR A 85 -6.26 8.79 -7.58
N ASP A 86 -7.55 8.63 -7.23
CA ASP A 86 -8.66 8.49 -8.18
C ASP A 86 -9.16 9.84 -8.71
N ALA A 87 -8.61 10.96 -8.24
CA ALA A 87 -8.90 12.29 -8.77
C ALA A 87 -8.18 12.46 -10.13
N GLU A 88 -8.74 11.84 -11.18
CA GLU A 88 -8.13 11.66 -12.51
C GLU A 88 -7.74 12.95 -13.25
N GLU A 89 -8.03 14.15 -12.71
CA GLU A 89 -7.81 15.43 -13.40
C GLU A 89 -7.04 16.49 -12.61
N VAL A 90 -6.45 16.14 -11.46
CA VAL A 90 -5.75 17.15 -10.63
C VAL A 90 -4.25 16.87 -10.51
N GLN A 91 -3.44 17.64 -11.23
CA GLN A 91 -2.01 17.72 -10.96
C GLN A 91 -1.76 18.75 -9.87
N TYR A 92 -1.27 18.28 -8.72
CA TYR A 92 -0.86 19.14 -7.63
C TYR A 92 0.65 19.39 -7.68
N THR A 93 1.06 20.63 -7.49
CA THR A 93 2.38 20.91 -6.91
C THR A 93 2.41 20.38 -5.47
N GLY A 94 3.59 20.10 -4.91
CA GLY A 94 3.70 19.58 -3.54
C GLY A 94 2.97 20.43 -2.50
N GLN A 95 3.04 21.77 -2.63
CA GLN A 95 2.33 22.69 -1.74
C GLN A 95 0.80 22.61 -1.92
N GLN A 96 0.30 22.56 -3.17
CA GLN A 96 -1.13 22.44 -3.43
C GLN A 96 -1.69 21.13 -2.88
N PHE A 97 -0.91 20.04 -2.97
CA PHE A 97 -1.30 18.76 -2.39
C PHE A 97 -1.41 18.84 -0.87
N LEU A 98 -0.44 19.47 -0.19
CA LEU A 98 -0.46 19.59 1.27
C LEU A 98 -1.66 20.41 1.77
N VAL A 99 -2.02 21.48 1.06
CA VAL A 99 -3.22 22.28 1.38
C VAL A 99 -4.49 21.45 1.18
N ALA A 100 -4.63 20.81 0.01
CA ALA A 100 -5.81 20.00 -0.29
C ALA A 100 -5.96 18.81 0.68
N LEU A 101 -4.84 18.18 1.06
CA LEU A 101 -4.82 17.10 2.05
C LEU A 101 -5.22 17.60 3.43
N ALA A 102 -4.72 18.76 3.87
CA ALA A 102 -5.08 19.34 5.16
C ALA A 102 -6.56 19.70 5.22
N ASP A 103 -7.09 20.30 4.15
CA ASP A 103 -8.53 20.60 4.04
C ASP A 103 -9.37 19.32 4.10
N TYR A 104 -8.98 18.27 3.36
CA TYR A 104 -9.66 16.97 3.36
C TYR A 104 -9.67 16.33 4.75
N LEU A 105 -8.51 16.35 5.44
CA LEU A 105 -8.36 15.79 6.79
C LEU A 105 -8.85 16.72 7.89
N LYS A 106 -9.35 17.92 7.55
CA LYS A 106 -9.76 18.97 8.50
C LYS A 106 -8.65 19.34 9.49
N ILE A 107 -7.40 19.34 9.02
CA ILE A 107 -6.23 19.76 9.77
C ILE A 107 -6.06 21.25 9.59
N ASN A 108 -6.05 22.00 10.69
CA ASN A 108 -5.64 23.40 10.65
C ASN A 108 -4.12 23.47 10.46
N LEU A 109 -3.68 23.93 9.28
CA LEU A 109 -2.26 24.03 8.98
C LEU A 109 -1.53 24.98 9.94
N ASP A 110 -2.21 25.98 10.51
CA ASP A 110 -1.66 26.92 11.50
C ASP A 110 -1.27 26.28 12.82
N ASP A 111 -1.82 25.11 13.12
CA ASP A 111 -1.45 24.32 14.29
C ASP A 111 -0.30 23.35 14.00
N VAL A 112 0.15 23.25 12.73
CA VAL A 112 1.28 22.41 12.31
C VAL A 112 2.58 23.21 12.38
N PRO A 113 3.64 22.71 13.08
CA PRO A 113 4.93 23.38 13.17
C PRO A 113 5.51 23.73 11.79
N ARG A 114 6.12 24.91 11.65
CA ARG A 114 6.78 25.36 10.40
C ARG A 114 7.88 24.40 9.90
N SER A 115 8.46 23.59 10.77
CA SER A 115 9.45 22.57 10.39
C SER A 115 8.81 21.33 9.73
N THR A 116 7.49 21.21 9.80
CA THR A 116 6.69 20.10 9.26
C THR A 116 5.80 20.53 8.10
N ARG A 117 5.46 21.82 8.02
CA ARG A 117 4.78 22.46 6.90
C ARG A 117 5.73 22.65 5.71
#